data_AF-W7IN03-F1
#
_entry.id   AF-W7IN03-F1
#
_cell.length_a   1.000
_cell.length_b   1.000
_cell.length_c   1.000
_cell.angle_alpha   90.00
_cell.angle_beta   90.00
_cell.angle_gamma   90.00
#
_symmetry.space_group_name_H-M   'P 1'
#
loop_
_entity.id
_entity.type
_entity.pdbx_description
1 polymer ?
#
loop_
_entity_poly.entity_id
_entity_poly.type
_entity_poly.pdbx_seq_one_letter_code
_entity_poly.pdbx_strand_id
1 'polypeptide(L)'
;MLVLHLATGGEPLVFAVSTRAGKSLLPRLSVLMGSGGVETTELEDGTSVAINFAHVASAHFDEFPAHARVYGTPRKGTGFGG
;
A
#
# COMPACT_ATOMS: atom_id res chain seq x y z
N MET A 1 -3.11 -4.21 -5.09
CA MET A 1 -2.29 -3.10 -4.54
C MET A 1 -3.12 -2.33 -3.53
N LEU A 2 -2.53 -1.83 -2.45
CA LEU A 2 -3.19 -0.86 -1.56
C LEU A 2 -2.91 0.54 -2.07
N VAL A 3 -3.95 1.30 -2.37
CA VAL A 3 -3.88 2.68 -2.88
C VAL A 3 -4.38 3.62 -1.80
N LEU A 4 -3.57 4.61 -1.43
CA LEU A 4 -3.88 5.62 -0.42
C LEU A 4 -3.85 7.02 -1.03
N HIS A 5 -4.96 7.74 -0.92
CA HIS A 5 -4.99 9.18 -1.17
C HIS A 5 -4.78 9.92 0.14
N LEU A 6 -3.76 10.79 0.20
CA LEU A 6 -3.47 11.57 1.40
C LEU A 6 -4.40 12.79 1.50
N ALA A 7 -4.76 13.16 2.72
CA ALA A 7 -5.59 14.33 3.00
C ALA A 7 -4.95 15.66 2.56
N THR A 8 -3.62 15.70 2.48
CA THR A 8 -2.85 16.84 1.98
C THR A 8 -2.89 16.98 0.46
N GLY A 9 -3.46 16.01 -0.27
CA GLY A 9 -3.43 15.93 -1.72
C GLY A 9 -2.10 15.41 -2.29
N GLY A 10 -1.98 15.40 -3.63
CA GLY A 10 -0.81 14.90 -4.37
C GLY A 10 -1.05 13.54 -5.03
N GLU A 11 0.06 12.93 -5.48
CA GLU A 11 0.01 11.58 -6.06
C GLU A 11 -0.34 10.54 -4.98
N PRO A 12 -1.20 9.55 -5.30
CA PRO A 12 -1.54 8.50 -4.36
C PRO A 12 -0.32 7.63 -4.04
N LEU A 13 -0.22 7.21 -2.78
CA LEU A 13 0.76 6.20 -2.39
C LEU A 13 0.23 4.81 -2.73
N VAL A 14 1.03 4.03 -3.44
CA VAL A 14 0.66 2.67 -3.85
C VAL A 14 1.61 1.68 -3.22
N PHE A 15 1.07 0.72 -2.48
CA PHE A 15 1.82 -0.33 -1.79
C PHE A 15 1.47 -1.70 -2.38
N ALA A 16 2.49 -2.44 -2.78
CA ALA A 16 2.42 -3.87 -3.06
C ALA A 16 2.39 -4.63 -1.73
N VAL A 17 1.19 -4.75 -1.18
CA VAL A 17 0.94 -5.46 0.07
C VAL A 17 0.95 -6.97 -0.19
N SER A 18 1.62 -7.75 0.67
CA SER A 18 1.65 -9.21 0.53
C SER A 18 0.23 -9.79 0.54
N THR A 19 0.00 -10.88 -0.20
CA THR A 19 -1.34 -11.51 -0.29
C THR A 19 -1.92 -11.84 1.09
N ARG A 20 -1.08 -12.27 2.03
CA ARG A 20 -1.48 -12.57 3.40
C ARG A 20 -1.90 -11.31 4.15
N ALA A 21 -1.07 -10.26 4.11
CA ALA A 21 -1.35 -8.99 4.77
C ALA A 21 -2.60 -8.33 4.18
N GLY A 22 -2.76 -8.34 2.85
CA GLY A 22 -3.92 -7.77 2.17
C GLY A 22 -5.24 -8.40 2.59
N LYS A 23 -5.29 -9.75 2.69
CA LYS A 23 -6.47 -10.48 3.18
C LYS A 23 -6.82 -10.13 4.63
N SER A 24 -5.81 -9.88 5.47
CA SER A 24 -6.01 -9.48 6.87
C SER A 24 -6.40 -8.01 7.01
N LEU A 25 -5.91 -7.14 6.13
CA LEU A 25 -6.10 -5.69 6.21
C LEU A 25 -7.47 -5.26 5.66
N LEU A 26 -7.92 -5.86 4.55
CA LEU A 26 -9.16 -5.51 3.87
C LEU A 26 -10.39 -5.37 4.80
N PRO A 27 -10.71 -6.34 5.69
CA PRO A 27 -11.87 -6.21 6.56
C PRO A 27 -11.72 -5.15 7.66
N ARG A 28 -10.49 -4.71 7.94
CA ARG A 28 -10.17 -3.71 8.98
C ARG A 28 -10.08 -2.29 8.44
N LEU A 29 -10.09 -2.12 7.12
CA LEU A 29 -9.80 -0.85 6.47
C LEU A 29 -10.79 0.25 6.87
N SER A 30 -12.09 -0.07 6.94
CA SER A 30 -13.12 0.89 7.36
C SER A 30 -12.91 1.39 8.80
N VAL A 31 -12.53 0.49 9.70
CA VAL A 31 -12.23 0.82 11.11
C VAL A 31 -10.97 1.68 11.21
N LEU A 32 -9.91 1.34 10.47
CA LEU A 32 -8.67 2.12 10.43
C LEU A 32 -8.91 3.53 9.88
N MET A 33 -9.65 3.64 8.77
CA MET A 33 -10.04 4.93 8.18
C MET A 33 -10.90 5.76 9.14
N GLY A 34 -11.87 5.15 9.83
CA GLY A 34 -12.77 5.85 10.75
C GLY A 34 -12.12 6.28 12.06
N SER A 35 -11.13 5.52 12.55
CA SER A 35 -10.43 5.80 13.81
C SER A 35 -9.15 6.61 13.63
N GLY A 36 -8.59 6.65 12.42
CA GLY A 36 -7.26 7.21 12.18
C GLY A 36 -6.13 6.36 12.78
N GLY A 37 -6.35 5.05 12.95
CA GLY A 37 -5.38 4.14 13.56
C GLY A 37 -4.09 3.99 12.76
N VAL A 38 -3.04 3.49 13.41
CA VAL A 38 -1.78 3.11 12.73
C VAL A 38 -1.78 1.60 12.49
N GLU A 39 -1.50 1.19 11.27
CA GLU A 39 -1.33 -0.23 10.91
C GLU A 39 0.06 -0.48 10.34
N THR A 40 0.72 -1.53 10.83
CA THR A 40 1.94 -2.06 10.18
C THR A 40 1.57 -3.25 9.31
N THR A 41 1.95 -3.22 8.04
CA THR A 41 1.60 -4.26 7.06
C THR A 41 2.84 -4.72 6.28
N GLU A 42 2.88 -6.01 5.96
CA GLU A 42 3.96 -6.63 5.18
C GLU A 42 3.75 -6.40 3.68
N LEU A 43 4.82 -6.03 2.98
CA LEU A 43 4.85 -5.81 1.55
C LEU A 43 5.32 -7.07 0.79
N GLU A 44 5.11 -7.12 -0.52
CA GLU A 44 5.49 -8.27 -1.37
C GLU A 44 7.01 -8.52 -1.39
N ASP A 45 7.83 -7.50 -1.18
CA ASP A 45 9.28 -7.61 -1.05
C ASP A 45 9.77 -8.09 0.33
N GLY A 46 8.83 -8.43 1.23
CA GLY A 46 9.12 -8.89 2.59
C GLY A 46 9.46 -7.77 3.59
N THR A 47 9.49 -6.51 3.16
CA THR A 47 9.60 -5.37 4.06
C THR A 47 8.26 -5.05 4.71
N SER A 48 8.25 -4.16 5.71
CA SER A 48 7.02 -3.71 6.37
C SER A 48 6.89 -2.19 6.29
N VAL A 49 5.66 -1.72 6.17
CA VAL A 49 5.33 -0.28 6.22
C VAL A 49 4.33 -0.01 7.34
N ALA A 50 4.55 1.06 8.10
CA ALA A 50 3.59 1.59 9.05
C ALA A 50 2.82 2.75 8.41
N ILE A 51 1.49 2.65 8.41
CA ILE A 51 0.57 3.61 7.78
C ILE A 51 -0.27 4.26 8.87
N ASN A 52 -0.21 5.58 8.97
CA ASN A 52 -1.10 6.36 9.83
C ASN A 52 -2.34 6.79 9.04
N PHE A 53 -3.49 6.17 9.33
CA PHE A 53 -4.74 6.43 8.63
C PHE A 53 -5.37 7.79 8.98
N ALA A 54 -4.91 8.50 10.01
CA ALA A 54 -5.36 9.86 10.31
C ALA A 54 -5.03 10.88 9.21
N HIS A 55 -4.10 10.54 8.30
CA HIS A 55 -3.70 11.39 7.19
C HIS A 55 -4.18 10.89 5.82
N VAL A 56 -5.03 9.85 5.81
CA VAL A 56 -5.54 9.24 4.58
C VAL A 56 -6.97 9.70 4.34
N ALA A 57 -7.23 10.30 3.18
CA ALA A 57 -8.56 10.74 2.75
C ALA A 57 -9.39 9.59 2.17
N SER A 58 -8.75 8.67 1.44
CA SER A 58 -9.39 7.45 0.95
C SER A 58 -8.36 6.32 0.80
N ALA A 59 -8.83 5.08 0.99
CA ALA A 59 -8.02 3.89 0.82
C ALA A 59 -8.84 2.81 0.09
N HIS A 60 -8.23 2.11 -0.85
CA HIS A 60 -8.86 1.01 -1.55
C HIS A 60 -7.82 0.01 -2.07
N PHE A 61 -8.29 -1.17 -2.47
CA PHE A 61 -7.47 -2.14 -3.17
C PHE A 61 -7.82 -2.13 -4.66
N ASP A 62 -6.81 -2.05 -5.52
CA ASP A 62 -6.96 -2.07 -6.98
C ASP A 62 -5.84 -2.87 -7.66
N GLU A 63 -6.02 -3.18 -8.94
CA GLU A 63 -5.00 -3.69 -9.84
C GLU A 63 -4.00 -2.59 -10.25
N PHE A 64 -2.86 -2.98 -10.81
CA PHE A 64 -1.70 -2.11 -11.04
C PHE A 64 -2.06 -0.78 -11.76
N PRO A 65 -1.79 0.38 -11.15
CA PRO A 65 -1.82 1.64 -11.87
C PRO A 65 -0.57 1.73 -12.76
N ALA A 66 -0.75 1.82 -14.08
CA ALA A 66 0.36 1.79 -15.06
C ALA A 66 1.41 2.92 -14.90
N HIS A 67 1.10 3.96 -14.13
CA HIS A 67 1.92 5.16 -14.00
C HIS A 67 2.25 5.54 -12.54
N ALA A 68 1.88 4.72 -11.55
CA ALA A 68 2.15 5.04 -10.15
C ALA A 68 3.46 4.41 -9.65
N ARG A 69 4.18 5.13 -8.80
CA ARG A 69 5.31 4.56 -8.05
C ARG A 69 4.78 3.58 -7.00
N VAL A 70 5.06 2.30 -7.19
CA VAL A 70 4.64 1.23 -6.28
C VAL A 70 5.76 0.88 -5.31
N TYR A 71 5.50 1.04 -4.02
CA TYR A 71 6.38 0.62 -2.94
C TYR A 71 6.19 -0.87 -2.61
N GLY A 72 7.27 -1.55 -2.23
CA GLY A 72 7.17 -2.94 -1.78
C GLY A 72 7.15 -3.98 -2.88
N THR A 73 7.38 -3.59 -4.14
CA THR A 73 7.52 -4.55 -5.23
C THR A 73 8.91 -5.19 -5.18
N PRO A 74 9.04 -6.52 -5.34
CA PRO A 74 10.34 -7.15 -5.42
C PRO A 74 11.17 -6.48 -6.52
N ARG A 75 12.42 -6.11 -6.22
CA ARG A 75 13.35 -5.61 -7.26
C ARG A 75 13.53 -6.73 -8.28
N LYS A 76 12.85 -6.63 -9.43
CA LYS A 76 13.18 -7.45 -10.59
C LYS A 76 14.61 -7.05 -10.97
N GLY A 77 15.58 -7.92 -10.68
CA GLY A 77 16.97 -7.67 -11.02
C GLY A 77 17.04 -7.23 -12.47
N THR A 78 17.61 -6.05 -12.74
CA THR A 78 18.00 -5.63 -14.08
C THR A 78 19.08 -6.60 -14.56
N GLY A 79 18.66 -7.75 -15.08
CA GLY A 79 19.49 -8.60 -15.90
C GLY A 79 19.69 -7.90 -17.24
N PHE A 80 20.76 -7.12 -17.34
CA PHE A 80 21.41 -6.93 -18.62
C PHE A 80 22.18 -8.22 -18.89
N GLY A 81 21.62 -9.08 -19.75
CA GLY A 81 22.27 -10.31 -20.19
C GLY A 81 22.26 -10.36 -21.72
N GLY A 82 23.46 -10.45 -22.31
CA GLY A 82 23.72 -10.88 -23.69
C GLY A 82 24.03 -9.76 -24.65
#